data_AF-A0A969P650-F1
#
_entry.id   AF-A0A969P650-F1
#
_cell.length_a   1.000
_cell.length_b   1.000
_cell.length_c   1.000
_cell.angle_alpha   90.00
_cell.angle_beta   90.00
_cell.angle_gamma   90.00
#
_symmetry.space_group_name_H-M   'P 1'
#
loop_
_entity.id
_entity.type
_entity.pdbx_description
1 polymer ?
#
loop_
_entity_poly.entity_id
_entity_poly.type
_entity_poly.pdbx_seq_one_letter_code
_entity_poly.pdbx_strand_id
1 'polypeptide(L)' 'MVMYDQTVALADELGLRDTTVFFNDHWVPYTERGRYLLEADIGISTHLEHIETRFAFRTRVLDYIWAGLPMVVSDG' A
#
# COMPACT_ATOMS: atom_id res chain seq x y z
N MET A 1 -0.24 17.06 -2.97
CA MET A 1 -0.98 15.80 -2.75
C MET A 1 -0.93 15.56 -1.25
N VAL A 2 -1.80 16.24 -0.49
CA VAL A 2 -1.52 16.62 0.91
C VAL A 2 -1.11 15.44 1.79
N MET A 3 -1.81 14.31 1.69
CA MET A 3 -1.53 13.13 2.51
C MET A 3 -0.19 12.44 2.17
N TYR A 4 0.19 12.40 0.89
CA TYR A 4 1.49 11.84 0.48
C TYR A 4 2.64 12.70 1.02
N ASP A 5 2.55 14.01 0.81
CA ASP A 5 3.59 14.97 1.22
C ASP A 5 3.80 14.92 2.74
N GLN A 6 2.71 14.81 3.52
CA GLN A 6 2.75 14.64 4.98
C GLN A 6 3.37 13.29 5.40
N THR A 7 3.06 12.21 4.70
CA THR A 7 3.59 10.88 5.01
C THR A 7 5.10 10.82 4.76
N VAL A 8 5.57 11.41 3.66
CA VAL A 8 7.00 11.50 3.36
C VAL A 8 7.72 12.34 4.40
N ALA A 9 7.19 13.51 4.76
CA ALA A 9 7.78 14.36 5.79
C ALA A 9 7.90 13.67 7.16
N LEU A 10 6.87 12.90 7.55
CA LEU A 10 6.91 12.12 8.79
C LEU A 10 7.96 10.99 8.73
N ALA A 11 8.09 10.31 7.59
CA ALA A 11 9.12 9.28 7.40
C ALA A 11 10.54 9.86 7.47
N ASP A 12 10.74 11.08 6.95
CA ASP A 12 11.99 11.83 7.06
C ASP A 12 12.29 12.24 8.51
N GLU A 13 11.31 12.79 9.22
CA GLU A 13 11.43 13.18 10.63
C GLU A 13 11.81 11.99 11.53
N LEU A 14 11.24 10.82 11.26
CA LEU A 14 11.53 9.58 11.99
C LEU A 14 12.81 8.87 11.51
N GLY A 15 13.47 9.36 10.46
CA GLY A 15 14.65 8.74 9.87
C GLY A 15 14.41 7.34 9.28
N LEU A 16 13.18 7.06 8.84
CA LEU A 16 12.77 5.75 8.32
C LEU A 16 12.85 5.64 6.80
N ARG A 17 12.81 6.79 6.11
CA ARG A 17 12.85 6.85 4.65
C ARG A 17 14.12 6.20 4.11
N ASP A 18 13.97 5.47 3.01
CA ASP A 18 15.05 4.80 2.26
C ASP A 18 15.87 3.80 3.10
N THR A 19 15.36 3.45 4.29
CA THR A 19 16.00 2.53 5.25
C THR A 19 15.06 1.39 5.59
N THR A 20 13.83 1.71 5.99
CA THR A 20 12.78 0.73 6.32
C THR A 20 11.48 1.04 5.60
N VAL A 21 11.22 2.31 5.30
CA VAL A 21 10.08 2.75 4.51
C VAL A 21 10.56 3.18 3.13
N PHE A 22 10.10 2.46 2.11
CA PHE A 22 10.40 2.74 0.71
C PHE A 22 9.11 3.18 0.01
N PHE A 23 9.15 4.37 -0.60
CA PHE A 23 8.04 4.89 -1.38
C PHE A 23 8.21 4.51 -2.84
N ASN A 24 7.14 4.00 -3.45
CA ASN A 24 7.12 3.75 -4.87
C ASN A 24 6.60 5.02 -5.57
N ASP A 25 7.53 5.91 -5.89
CA ASP A 25 7.29 7.23 -6.48
C ASP A 25 7.00 7.19 -8.00
N HIS A 26 7.23 6.04 -8.63
CA HIS A 26 6.97 5.79 -10.04
C HIS A 26 5.94 4.68 -10.24
N TRP A 27 5.26 4.73 -11.39
CA TRP A 27 4.35 3.66 -11.78
C TRP A 27 5.14 2.37 -12.07
N VAL A 28 4.77 1.28 -11.41
CA VAL A 28 5.35 -0.05 -11.68
C VAL A 28 4.62 -0.71 -12.85
N PRO A 29 5.35 -1.15 -13.90
CA PRO A 29 4.76 -1.89 -15.01
C PRO A 29 3.96 -3.11 -14.51
N TYR A 30 2.80 -3.35 -15.13
CA TYR A 30 1.89 -4.42 -14.69
C TYR A 30 2.56 -5.80 -14.63
N THR A 31 3.45 -6.09 -15.59
CA THR A 31 4.22 -7.34 -15.67
C THR A 31 5.24 -7.51 -14.53
N GLU A 32 5.66 -6.42 -13.89
CA GLU A 32 6.65 -6.44 -12.82
C GLU A 32 6.01 -6.41 -11.43
N ARG A 33 4.77 -5.94 -11.33
CA ARG A 33 4.02 -5.81 -10.07
C ARG A 33 3.99 -7.09 -9.23
N GLY A 34 3.87 -8.24 -9.88
CA GLY A 34 3.85 -9.54 -9.18
C GLY A 34 5.11 -9.81 -8.35
N ARG A 35 6.27 -9.28 -8.77
CA ARG A 35 7.54 -9.45 -8.06
C ARG A 35 7.51 -8.82 -6.68
N TYR A 36 6.89 -7.64 -6.55
CA TYR A 36 6.75 -6.98 -5.25
C TYR A 36 5.85 -7.77 -4.30
N LEU A 37 4.77 -8.36 -4.83
CA LEU A 37 3.78 -9.06 -4.02
C LEU A 37 4.28 -10.43 -3.56
N LEU A 38 5.00 -11.15 -4.42
CA LEU A 38 5.53 -12.48 -4.10
C LEU A 38 6.71 -12.44 -3.11
N GLU A 39 7.43 -11.32 -3.03
CA GLU A 39 8.51 -11.11 -2.06
C GLU A 39 8.01 -10.50 -0.75
N ALA A 40 6.72 -10.17 -0.64
CA ALA A 40 6.15 -9.59 0.58
C ALA A 40 5.70 -10.67 1.57
N ASP A 41 5.76 -10.37 2.86
CA ASP A 41 5.24 -11.25 3.91
C ASP A 41 3.76 -10.99 4.24
N ILE A 42 3.28 -9.75 4.03
CA ILE A 42 1.93 -9.32 4.40
C ILE A 42 1.42 -8.20 3.49
N GLY A 43 0.13 -8.24 3.16
CA GLY A 43 -0.58 -7.14 2.50
C GLY A 43 -1.23 -6.21 3.52
N ILE A 44 -1.07 -4.90 3.36
CA ILE A 44 -1.73 -3.89 4.22
C ILE A 44 -2.61 -3.00 3.35
N SER A 45 -3.89 -2.91 3.72
CA SER A 45 -4.88 -2.03 3.09
C SER A 45 -5.60 -1.23 4.17
N THR A 46 -5.15 0.01 4.37
CA THR A 46 -5.72 0.93 5.36
C THR A 46 -6.36 2.10 4.65
N HIS A 47 -7.68 2.15 4.68
CA HIS A 47 -8.47 3.21 4.08
C HIS A 47 -9.28 3.94 5.16
N LEU A 48 -9.48 5.23 4.95
CA LEU A 48 -10.41 6.00 5.77
C LEU A 48 -11.84 5.64 5.36
N GLU A 49 -12.74 5.65 6.33
CA GLU A 49 -14.17 5.43 6.07
C GLU A 49 -14.72 6.61 5.27
N HIS A 50 -15.06 6.36 4.00
CA HIS A 50 -15.69 7.32 3.11
C HIS A 50 -16.77 6.63 2.27
N ILE A 51 -17.64 7.43 1.63
CA ILE A 51 -18.71 6.88 0.78
C ILE A 51 -18.13 6.04 -0.37
N GLU A 52 -16.99 6.44 -0.92
CA GLU A 52 -16.27 5.67 -1.94
C GLU A 52 -15.81 4.34 -1.39
N THR A 53 -15.14 4.33 -0.23
CA THR A 53 -14.71 3.10 0.44
C THR A 53 -15.91 2.18 0.73
N ARG A 54 -17.09 2.72 1.07
CA ARG A 54 -18.28 1.89 1.29
C ARG A 54 -18.77 1.15 0.05
N PHE A 55 -18.64 1.74 -1.15
CA PHE A 55 -19.22 1.19 -2.38
C PHE A 55 -18.19 0.65 -3.39
N ALA A 56 -16.91 1.01 -3.26
CA ALA A 56 -15.86 0.59 -4.17
C ALA A 56 -15.22 -0.73 -3.72
N PHE A 57 -14.99 -1.64 -4.66
CA PHE A 57 -14.17 -2.82 -4.42
C PHE A 57 -12.70 -2.46 -4.49
N ARG A 58 -11.95 -2.76 -3.42
CA ARG A 58 -10.49 -2.53 -3.35
C ARG A 58 -9.85 -3.66 -4.13
N THR A 59 -9.75 -3.50 -5.45
CA THR A 59 -9.22 -4.54 -6.36
C THR A 59 -7.81 -4.99 -5.99
N ARG A 60 -7.04 -4.16 -5.29
CA ARG A 60 -5.72 -4.51 -4.72
C ARG A 60 -5.77 -5.72 -3.78
N VAL A 61 -6.89 -5.94 -3.08
CA VAL A 61 -7.08 -7.12 -2.22
C VAL A 61 -7.03 -8.41 -3.04
N LEU A 62 -7.52 -8.40 -4.28
CA LEU A 62 -7.42 -9.56 -5.16
C LEU A 62 -5.97 -9.90 -5.50
N ASP A 63 -5.11 -8.88 -5.61
CA ASP A 63 -3.68 -9.08 -5.86
C ASP A 63 -2.99 -9.73 -4.66
N TYR A 64 -3.36 -9.34 -3.43
CA TYR A 64 -2.86 -9.96 -2.20
C TYR A 64 -3.30 -11.42 -2.09
N ILE A 65 -4.57 -11.71 -2.40
CA ILE A 65 -5.10 -13.08 -2.42
C ILE A 65 -4.37 -13.92 -3.46
N TRP A 66 -4.17 -13.38 -4.67
CA TRP A 66 -3.44 -14.06 -5.74
C TRP A 66 -2.00 -14.40 -5.32
N ALA A 67 -1.34 -13.51 -4.59
CA ALA A 67 0.01 -13.72 -4.06
C ALA A 67 0.05 -14.60 -2.79
N GLY A 68 -1.10 -15.01 -2.24
CA GLY A 68 -1.18 -15.84 -1.03
C GLY A 68 -0.83 -15.10 0.27
N LEU A 69 -0.91 -13.77 0.28
CA LEU A 69 -0.49 -12.96 1.43
C LEU A 69 -1.55 -12.96 2.54
N PRO A 70 -1.16 -13.13 3.82
CA PRO A 70 -2.00 -12.70 4.92
C PRO A 70 -2.21 -11.18 4.83
N MET A 71 -3.33 -10.68 5.37
CA MET A 71 -3.71 -9.28 5.21
C MET A 71 -4.11 -8.62 6.52
N VAL A 72 -3.67 -7.37 6.71
CA VAL A 72 -4.25 -6.43 7.67
C VAL A 72 -5.08 -5.42 6.90
N VAL A 73 -6.38 -5.38 7.21
CA VAL A 73 -7.33 -4.49 6.56
C VAL A 73 -8.05 -3.63 7.61
N SER A 74 -8.25 -2.35 7.30
CA SER A 74 -9.14 -1.51 8.09
C SER A 74 -10.60 -1.84 7.76
N ASP A 75 -11.52 -1.52 8.67
CA ASP A 75 -12.97 -1.60 8.42
C ASP A 75 -13.43 -0.63 7.29
N GLY A 76 -12.57 0.37 6.99
CA GLY A 76 -12.74 1.41 5.99
C GLY A 76 -12.94 0.91 4.57
#